data_AF-X1CAI0-F1
#
_entry.id   AF-X1CAI0-F1
#
_cell.length_a   1.000
_cell.length_b   1.000
_cell.length_c   1.000
_cell.angle_alpha   90.00
_cell.angle_beta   90.00
_cell.angle_gamma   90.00
#
_symmetry.space_group_name_H-M   'P 1'
#
loop_
_entity.id
_entity.type
_entity.pdbx_description
1 polymer ?
#
loop_
_entity_poly.entity_id
_entity_poly.type
_entity_poly.pdbx_seq_one_letter_code
_entity_poly.pdbx_strand_id
1 'polypeptide(L)' 'AQIMDKLVEITKERAGGKKLVGIIGHARVPDRAEKLKEMLLSEVQFDGLLVSEASACAVVHGGIGIIDYSFCPKLD' A
#
# COMPACT_ATOMS: atom_id res chain seq x y z
N ALA A 1 7.94 -10.23 -7.21
CA ALA A 1 7.10 -9.29 -8.00
C ALA A 1 5.63 -9.65 -7.85
N GLN A 2 5.24 -10.90 -8.19
CA GLN A 2 3.86 -11.41 -8.21
C GLN A 2 2.89 -10.92 -7.11
N ILE A 3 3.31 -10.85 -5.84
CA ILE A 3 2.43 -10.36 -4.77
C ILE A 3 2.12 -8.86 -4.91
N MET A 4 3.11 -8.03 -5.25
CA MET A 4 2.89 -6.58 -5.43
C MET A 4 2.02 -6.31 -6.67
N ASP A 5 2.24 -7.06 -7.74
CA ASP A 5 1.37 -7.01 -8.93
C ASP A 5 -0.08 -7.36 -8.54
N LYS A 6 -0.28 -8.39 -7.71
CA LYS A 6 -1.61 -8.78 -7.23
C LYS A 6 -2.26 -7.74 -6.31
N LEU A 7 -1.48 -7.05 -5.48
CA LEU A 7 -1.99 -5.94 -4.65
C LEU A 7 -2.48 -4.77 -5.52
N VAL A 8 -1.75 -4.44 -6.60
CA VAL A 8 -2.16 -3.41 -7.55
C VAL A 8 -3.44 -3.82 -8.27
N GLU A 9 -3.53 -5.06 -8.75
CA GLU A 9 -4.73 -5.61 -9.39
C GLU A 9 -5.96 -5.52 -8.46
N ILE A 10 -5.85 -6.03 -7.23
CA ILE A 10 -6.94 -5.99 -6.23
C ILE A 10 -7.34 -4.53 -5.92
N THR A 11 -6.37 -3.62 -5.82
CA THR A 11 -6.66 -2.21 -5.57
C THR A 11 -7.45 -1.60 -6.72
N LYS A 12 -7.04 -1.85 -7.95
CA LYS A 12 -7.69 -1.34 -9.16
C LYS A 12 -9.13 -1.82 -9.26
N GLU A 13 -9.37 -3.10 -9.00
CA GLU A 13 -10.71 -3.68 -8.94
C GLU A 13 -11.57 -3.02 -7.86
N ARG A 14 -11.02 -2.85 -6.65
CA ARG A 14 -11.74 -2.26 -5.51
C ARG A 14 -11.94 -0.75 -5.60
N ALA A 15 -11.09 -0.04 -6.34
CA ALA A 15 -11.22 1.40 -6.54
C ALA A 15 -12.53 1.74 -7.24
N GLY A 16 -12.96 0.92 -8.22
CA GLY A 16 -14.20 1.14 -8.96
C GLY A 16 -14.28 2.53 -9.59
N GLY A 17 -13.14 3.08 -10.03
CA GLY A 17 -13.03 4.43 -10.59
C GLY A 17 -13.01 5.58 -9.56
N LYS A 18 -13.13 5.30 -8.26
CA LYS A 18 -13.02 6.32 -7.20
C LYS A 18 -11.58 6.66 -6.90
N LYS A 19 -11.33 7.91 -6.51
CA LYS A 19 -10.05 8.34 -5.97
C LYS A 19 -9.86 7.76 -4.57
N LEU A 20 -8.69 7.19 -4.30
CA LEU A 20 -8.38 6.52 -3.04
C LEU A 20 -7.51 7.37 -2.11
N VAL A 21 -7.54 7.04 -0.83
CA VAL A 21 -6.49 7.39 0.13
C VAL A 21 -5.94 6.10 0.75
N GLY A 22 -4.65 6.06 1.05
CA GLY A 22 -4.04 4.85 1.58
C GLY A 22 -2.71 5.07 2.31
N ILE A 23 -2.27 3.99 2.96
CA ILE A 23 -1.01 3.90 3.68
C ILE A 23 -0.34 2.57 3.40
N ILE A 24 0.98 2.59 3.27
CA ILE A 24 1.85 1.43 3.14
C ILE A 24 2.79 1.43 4.35
N GLY A 25 2.60 0.48 5.27
CA GLY A 25 3.49 0.25 6.39
C GLY A 25 4.65 -0.67 6.01
N HIS A 26 5.84 -0.47 6.57
CA HIS A 26 6.98 -1.36 6.37
C HIS A 26 7.85 -1.59 7.61
N ALA A 27 8.51 -2.74 7.68
CA ALA A 27 9.53 -3.03 8.69
C ALA A 27 10.93 -3.21 8.06
N ARG A 28 11.79 -2.19 8.15
CA ARG A 28 13.17 -2.19 7.61
C ARG A 28 13.29 -2.50 6.11
N VAL A 29 12.24 -2.24 5.33
CA VAL A 29 12.24 -2.43 3.87
C VAL A 29 11.62 -1.24 3.12
N PRO A 30 12.06 0.01 3.39
CA PRO A 30 11.47 1.22 2.82
C PRO A 30 11.45 1.19 1.28
N ASP A 31 12.55 0.78 0.64
CA ASP A 31 12.67 0.73 -0.82
C ASP A 31 11.60 -0.17 -1.47
N ARG A 32 11.23 -1.26 -0.80
CA ARG A 32 10.22 -2.19 -1.30
C ARG A 32 8.81 -1.62 -1.12
N ALA A 33 8.58 -0.83 -0.08
CA ALA A 33 7.32 -0.12 0.14
C ALA A 33 7.14 1.03 -0.85
N GLU A 34 8.19 1.80 -1.12
CA GLU A 34 8.18 2.86 -2.15
C GLU A 34 7.96 2.26 -3.54
N LYS A 35 8.59 1.12 -3.85
CA LYS A 35 8.31 0.41 -5.10
C LYS A 35 6.83 0.04 -5.26
N LEU A 36 6.18 -0.45 -4.20
CA LEU A 36 4.74 -0.73 -4.24
C LEU A 36 3.92 0.55 -4.45
N LYS A 37 4.32 1.66 -3.80
CA LYS A 37 3.67 2.97 -4.00
C LYS A 37 3.75 3.42 -5.46
N GLU A 38 4.91 3.33 -6.09
CA GLU A 38 5.08 3.69 -7.51
C GLU A 38 4.16 2.86 -8.41
N MET A 39 4.11 1.53 -8.19
CA MET A 39 3.25 0.63 -8.95
C MET A 39 1.75 0.91 -8.74
N LEU A 40 1.34 1.30 -7.53
CA LEU A 40 -0.04 1.69 -7.24
C LEU A 40 -0.41 3.01 -7.92
N LEU A 41 0.48 4.01 -7.88
CA LEU A 41 0.26 5.32 -8.48
C LEU A 41 0.24 5.28 -10.02
N SER A 42 0.90 4.31 -10.65
CA SER A 42 0.85 4.16 -12.11
C SER A 42 -0.49 3.61 -12.62
N GLU A 43 -1.23 2.87 -11.80
CA GLU A 43 -2.43 2.14 -12.21
C GLU A 43 -3.73 2.65 -11.57
N VAL A 44 -3.65 3.36 -10.44
CA VAL A 44 -4.80 3.76 -9.63
C VAL A 44 -4.67 5.21 -9.16
N GLN A 45 -5.78 5.94 -9.18
CA GLN A 45 -5.80 7.33 -8.71
C GLN A 45 -5.85 7.41 -7.18
N PHE A 46 -4.84 8.04 -6.59
CA PHE A 46 -4.80 8.38 -5.16
C PHE A 46 -4.84 9.90 -4.96
N ASP A 47 -5.54 10.33 -3.92
CA ASP A 47 -5.46 11.69 -3.37
C ASP A 47 -4.34 11.82 -2.34
N GLY A 48 -4.06 10.72 -1.63
CA GLY A 48 -2.93 10.59 -0.74
C GLY A 48 -2.53 9.13 -0.59
N LEU A 49 -1.24 8.84 -0.78
CA LEU A 49 -0.67 7.52 -0.53
C LEU A 49 0.67 7.69 0.20
N LEU A 50 0.67 7.33 1.48
CA LEU A 50 1.81 7.52 2.37
C LEU A 50 2.57 6.22 2.59
N VAL A 51 3.87 6.32 2.77
CA VAL A 51 4.73 5.24 3.23
C VAL A 51 5.17 5.58 4.65
N SER A 52 5.09 4.62 5.57
CA SER A 52 5.43 4.80 6.98
C SER A 52 6.08 3.53 7.53
N GLU A 53 6.81 3.67 8.63
CA GLU A 53 7.18 2.51 9.43
C GLU A 53 5.92 1.82 9.96
N ALA A 54 5.93 0.49 9.93
CA ALA A 54 4.89 -0.36 10.48
C ALA A 54 4.87 -0.27 12.00
N SER A 55 3.68 -0.33 12.61
CA SER A 55 3.54 -0.32 14.06
C SER A 55 4.26 -1.50 14.71
N ALA A 56 4.74 -1.34 15.95
CA ALA A 56 5.38 -2.43 16.69
C ALA A 56 4.50 -3.68 16.78
N CYS A 57 3.18 -3.52 16.91
CA CYS A 57 2.23 -4.63 16.89
C CYS A 57 2.25 -5.39 15.56
N ALA A 58 2.19 -4.66 14.43
CA ALA A 58 2.28 -5.27 13.10
C ALA A 58 3.63 -5.99 12.90
N VAL A 59 4.74 -5.43 13.40
CA VAL A 59 6.07 -6.05 13.30
C VAL A 59 6.19 -7.30 14.18
N VAL A 60 5.60 -7.33 15.38
CA VAL A 60 5.60 -8.51 16.26
C VAL A 60 4.92 -9.71 15.61
N HIS A 61 3.81 -9.49 14.90
CA HIS A 61 3.07 -10.57 14.24
C HIS A 61 3.56 -10.87 12.82
N GLY A 62 3.96 -9.84 12.07
CA GLY A 62 4.33 -9.92 10.67
C GLY A 62 5.82 -10.14 10.39
N GLY A 63 6.67 -9.88 11.39
CA GLY A 63 8.11 -9.97 11.29
C GLY A 63 8.78 -8.80 10.56
N ILE A 64 10.12 -8.77 10.63
CA ILE A 64 10.93 -7.84 9.86
C ILE A 64 10.79 -8.15 8.37
N GLY A 65 10.68 -7.11 7.55
CA GLY A 65 10.46 -7.23 6.11
C GLY A 65 9.00 -7.27 5.68
N ILE A 66 8.05 -7.17 6.64
CA ILE A 66 6.64 -6.99 6.31
C ILE A 66 6.41 -5.70 5.53
N ILE A 67 5.46 -5.78 4.60
CA ILE A 67 4.76 -4.63 4.01
C ILE A 67 3.28 -4.84 4.29
N ASP A 68 2.67 -3.90 5.00
CA ASP A 68 1.22 -3.82 5.15
C ASP A 68 0.69 -2.68 4.27
N TYR A 69 -0.55 -2.84 3.80
CA TYR A 69 -1.16 -1.89 2.88
C TYR A 69 -2.66 -1.81 3.14
N SER A 70 -3.14 -0.58 3.32
CA SER A 70 -4.54 -0.29 3.59
C SER A 70 -4.99 0.92 2.78
N PHE A 71 -6.24 0.90 2.33
CA PHE A 71 -6.83 1.99 1.55
C PHE A 71 -8.35 2.03 1.68
N CYS A 72 -8.91 3.19 1.37
CA CYS A 72 -10.35 3.39 1.24
C CYS A 72 -10.65 4.46 0.18
N PRO A 73 -11.90 4.53 -0.33
CA PRO A 73 -12.31 5.68 -1.13
C PRO A 73 -12.13 6.98 -0.33
N LYS A 74 -11.69 8.04 -1.01
CA LYS A 74 -11.71 9.38 -0.43
C LYS A 74 -13.16 9.73 -0.08
N LEU A 75 -13.37 10.20 1.16
CA LEU A 75 -14.61 10.85 1.55
C LEU A 75 -14.47 12.33 1.16
N ASP A 76 -15.46 12.84 0.43
CA ASP A 76 -15.53 14.24 0.01
C ASP A 76 -15.71 15.19 1.21
#